data_AF-M5P220-F1
#
_entry.id   AF-M5P220-F1
#
_cell.length_a   1.000
_cell.length_b   1.000
_cell.length_c   1.000
_cell.angle_alpha   90.00
_cell.angle_beta   90.00
_cell.angle_gamma   90.00
#
_symmetry.space_group_name_H-M   'P 1'
#
loop_
_entity.id
_entity.type
_entity.pdbx_description
1 polymer ?
#
loop_
_entity_poly.entity_id
_entity_poly.type
_entity_poly.pdbx_seq_one_letter_code
_entity_poly.pdbx_strand_id
1 'polypeptide(L)' 'MKPVYTKYSTRHGGHYVPAMEHNGVLYISGQLSMNPETGKTPAGGMKEEAKQALANLELVLKERG' A
#
# COMPACT_ATOMS: atom_id res chain seq x y z
N MET A 1 -1.39 -12.95 14.25
CA MET A 1 -1.51 -12.01 13.11
C MET A 1 -0.63 -10.80 13.42
N LYS A 2 0.14 -10.29 12.46
CA LYS A 2 1.08 -9.17 12.67
C LYS A 2 0.78 -8.06 11.64
N PRO A 3 0.53 -6.80 12.06
CA PRO A 3 0.36 -5.71 11.12
C PRO A 3 1.68 -5.35 10.42
N VAL A 4 1.56 -4.89 9.17
CA VAL A 4 2.67 -4.40 8.34
C VAL A 4 2.38 -2.95 7.98
N TYR A 5 3.37 -2.09 8.22
CA TYR A 5 3.31 -0.67 7.94
C TYR A 5 4.45 -0.29 7.00
N THR A 6 4.20 0.70 6.15
CA THR A 6 5.24 1.32 5.31
C THR A 6 5.68 2.64 5.94
N LYS A 7 6.78 3.23 5.45
CA LYS A 7 7.19 4.60 5.84
C LYS A 7 6.11 5.68 5.60
N TYR A 8 5.11 5.40 4.76
CA TYR A 8 3.98 6.31 4.46
C TYR A 8 2.74 6.05 5.35
N SER A 9 2.82 5.09 6.26
CA SER A 9 1.74 4.80 7.21
C SER A 9 1.75 5.84 8.33
N THR A 10 1.04 6.95 8.12
CA THR A 10 1.03 8.10 9.05
C THR A 10 -0.02 8.01 10.16
N ARG A 11 -1.05 7.18 9.98
CA ARG A 11 -2.13 7.01 10.96
C ARG A 11 -2.05 5.65 11.64
N HIS A 12 -1.32 5.59 12.74
CA HIS A 12 -1.39 4.45 13.65
C HIS A 12 -2.74 4.45 14.38
N GLY A 13 -3.41 3.30 14.44
CA GLY A 13 -4.73 3.16 15.09
C GLY A 13 -5.96 3.33 14.19
N GLY A 14 -5.80 3.39 12.87
CA GLY A 14 -6.92 3.31 11.93
C GLY A 14 -7.59 1.93 11.90
N HIS A 15 -8.78 1.85 11.29
CA HIS A 15 -9.55 0.59 11.17
C HIS A 15 -8.96 -0.45 10.20
N TYR A 16 -7.83 -0.14 9.56
CA TYR A 16 -7.10 -1.04 8.67
C TYR A 16 -5.61 -0.72 8.66
N VAL A 17 -4.83 -1.64 8.10
CA VAL A 17 -3.39 -1.50 7.89
C VAL A 17 -3.05 -1.82 6.42
N PRO A 18 -1.89 -1.39 5.90
CA PRO A 18 -1.47 -1.72 4.54
C PRO A 18 -1.46 -3.23 4.27
N ALA A 19 -0.96 -4.04 5.21
CA ALA A 19 -1.08 -5.49 5.15
C ALA A 19 -1.07 -6.15 6.54
N MET A 20 -1.58 -7.38 6.60
CA MET A 20 -1.55 -8.26 7.76
C MET A 20 -0.84 -9.56 7.40
N GLU A 21 0.10 -9.97 8.23
CA GLU A 21 0.80 -11.25 8.08
C GLU A 21 0.22 -12.28 9.05
N HIS A 22 -0.11 -13.47 8.54
CA HIS A 22 -0.54 -14.59 9.36
C HIS A 22 -0.14 -15.91 8.71
N ASN A 23 0.56 -16.77 9.47
CA ASN A 23 0.97 -18.11 9.06
C ASN A 23 1.71 -18.15 7.72
N GLY A 24 2.64 -17.22 7.50
CA GLY A 24 3.42 -17.12 6.26
C GLY A 24 2.66 -16.56 5.06
N VAL A 25 1.41 -16.12 5.24
CA VAL A 25 0.60 -15.47 4.20
C VAL A 25 0.49 -13.98 4.50
N LEU A 26 0.72 -13.16 3.48
CA LEU A 26 0.56 -11.71 3.55
C LEU A 26 -0.77 -11.30 2.89
N TYR A 27 -1.68 -10.77 3.69
CA TYR A 27 -2.98 -10.24 3.26
C TYR A 27 -2.86 -8.74 3.07
N ILE A 28 -2.85 -8.28 1.82
CA ILE A 28 -2.59 -6.89 1.48
C ILE A 28 -3.92 -6.19 1.21
N SER A 29 -4.10 -5.01 1.81
CA SER A 29 -5.26 -4.15 1.56
C SER A 29 -5.26 -3.64 0.12
N GLY A 30 -6.43 -3.22 -0.38
CA GLY A 30 -6.51 -2.58 -1.70
C GLY A 30 -5.64 -1.33 -1.76
N GLN A 31 -4.70 -1.30 -2.72
CA GLN A 31 -3.81 -0.16 -2.91
C GLN A 31 -4.42 0.79 -3.94
N LEU A 32 -4.65 2.03 -3.53
CA LEU A 32 -5.18 3.08 -4.41
C LEU A 32 -4.09 3.66 -5.31
N SER A 33 -4.50 4.35 -6.36
CA SER A 33 -3.61 5.03 -7.32
C SER A 33 -3.00 6.34 -6.81
N MET A 34 -3.13 6.65 -5.52
CA MET A 34 -2.57 7.88 -4.94
C MET A 34 -1.07 7.73 -4.73
N ASN A 35 -0.27 8.65 -5.26
CA ASN A 35 1.16 8.70 -5.00
C ASN A 35 1.38 9.07 -3.51
N PRO A 36 2.08 8.24 -2.71
CA PRO A 36 2.16 8.43 -1.27
C PRO A 36 3.10 9.56 -0.84
N GLU A 37 3.98 10.04 -1.73
CA GLU A 37 4.86 11.19 -1.47
C GLU A 37 4.14 12.52 -1.67
N THR A 38 3.27 12.59 -2.68
CA THR A 38 2.60 13.83 -3.10
C THR A 38 1.15 13.92 -2.66
N GLY A 39 0.53 12.80 -2.29
CA GLY A 39 -0.90 12.71 -1.97
C GLY A 39 -1.82 12.90 -3.18
N LYS A 40 -1.32 12.75 -4.40
CA LYS A 40 -2.07 13.00 -5.65
C LYS A 40 -2.17 11.75 -6.51
N THR A 41 -3.28 11.63 -7.23
CA THR A 41 -3.44 10.64 -8.31
C THR A 41 -2.63 11.08 -9.54
N PRO A 42 -1.91 10.18 -10.23
CA PRO A 42 -1.15 10.54 -11.42
C PRO A 42 -2.08 11.00 -12.56
N ALA A 43 -1.61 11.95 -13.36
CA ALA A 43 -2.24 12.29 -14.62
C ALA A 43 -1.98 11.19 -15.67
N GLY A 44 -2.84 11.06 -16.68
CA GLY A 44 -2.71 10.04 -17.75
C GLY A 44 -3.77 8.93 -17.71
N GLY A 45 -4.72 9.01 -16.77
CA GLY A 45 -5.88 8.15 -16.69
C GLY A 45 -5.56 6.72 -16.23
N MET A 46 -6.46 5.79 -16.55
CA MET A 46 -6.49 4.43 -15.99
C MET A 46 -5.15 3.70 -16.01
N LYS A 47 -4.36 3.85 -17.09
CA LYS A 47 -3.06 3.16 -17.21
C LYS A 47 -2.06 3.63 -16.16
N GLU A 48 -1.93 4.94 -15.96
CA GLU A 48 -1.00 5.50 -14.98
C GLU A 48 -1.52 5.29 -13.56
N GLU A 49 -2.83 5.33 -13.35
CA GLU A 49 -3.44 4.98 -12.07
C GLU A 49 -3.19 3.53 -11.67
N ALA A 50 -3.36 2.59 -12.60
CA ALA A 50 -3.08 1.17 -12.36
C ALA A 50 -1.59 0.96 -12.06
N LYS A 51 -0.70 1.62 -12.80
CA LYS A 51 0.74 1.59 -12.55
C LYS A 51 1.09 2.10 -11.15
N GLN A 52 0.48 3.19 -10.70
CA GLN A 52 0.72 3.73 -9.36
C GLN A 52 0.16 2.83 -8.27
N ALA A 53 -1.02 2.23 -8.46
CA ALA A 53 -1.58 1.26 -7.52
C ALA A 53 -0.66 0.03 -7.36
N LEU A 54 -0.09 -0.47 -8.46
CA LEU A 54 0.88 -1.57 -8.43
C LEU A 54 2.21 -1.17 -7.77
N ALA A 55 2.69 0.06 -7.99
CA ALA A 55 3.86 0.57 -7.28
C ALA A 55 3.61 0.67 -5.77
N ASN A 56 2.40 1.06 -5.36
CA ASN A 56 2.01 1.09 -3.95
C ASN A 56 1.94 -0.33 -3.35
N LEU A 57 1.46 -1.31 -4.11
CA LEU A 57 1.51 -2.72 -3.73
C LEU A 57 2.95 -3.21 -3.53
N GLU A 58 3.85 -2.87 -4.45
CA GLU A 58 5.27 -3.20 -4.35
C GLU A 58 5.91 -2.61 -3.08
N LEU A 59 5.55 -1.37 -2.70
CA LEU A 59 6.01 -0.76 -1.45
C LEU A 59 5.60 -1.59 -0.21
N VAL A 60 4.39 -2.14 -0.19
CA VAL A 60 3.92 -2.97 0.93
C VAL A 60 4.63 -4.33 0.96
N LEU A 61 4.88 -4.93 -0.21
CA LEU A 61 5.60 -6.21 -0.31
C LEU A 61 7.03 -6.12 0.25
N LYS A 62 7.73 -5.03 -0.03
CA LYS A 62 9.11 -4.78 0.43
C LYS A 62 9.28 -4.72 1.95
N GLU A 63 8.21 -4.51 2.71
CA GLU A 63 8.26 -4.51 4.18
C GLU A 63 8.40 -5.93 4.77
N ARG A 64 8.26 -6.98 3.94
CA ARG A 64 8.37 -8.40 4.34
C ARG A 64 9.28 -9.23 3.41
N GLY A 65 9.97 -8.60 2.44
CA GLY A 65 10.91 -9.24 1.52
C GLY A 65 11.56 -8.26 0.55
#